data_AF-A0A7J4DCE9-F1
#
_entry.id   AF-A0A7J4DCE9-F1
#
_cell.length_a   1.000
_cell.length_b   1.000
_cell.length_c   1.000
_cell.angle_alpha   90.00
_cell.angle_beta   90.00
_cell.angle_gamma   90.00
#
_symmetry.space_group_name_H-M   'P 1'
#
loop_
_entity.id
_entity.type
_entity.pdbx_description
1 polymer ?
#
loop_
_entity_poly.entity_id
_entity_poly.type
_entity_poly.pdbx_seq_one_letter_code
_entity_poly.pdbx_strand_id
1 'polypeptide(L)'
;MADEPWELAAMRVHAPEGSKVGITAVSPSHLFLGDEIFLDTMPAGSSMFLSLTLEGSPSSLGFQLSGLVDGQPLAAVPNRALDWDKSG
;
A
#
# COMPACT_ATOMS: atom_id res chain seq x y z
N MET A 1 -4.23 -2.15 -23.04
CA MET A 1 -3.83 -2.98 -21.88
C MET A 1 -2.62 -2.30 -21.25
N ALA A 2 -2.66 -1.58 -20.15
CA ALA A 2 -3.72 -0.82 -19.51
C ALA A 2 -3.23 0.64 -19.60
N ASP A 3 -3.88 1.45 -20.44
CA ASP A 3 -3.47 2.85 -20.66
C ASP A 3 -4.14 3.80 -19.64
N GLU A 4 -5.01 3.26 -18.80
CA GLU A 4 -5.78 4.05 -17.86
C GLU A 4 -5.02 4.20 -16.53
N PRO A 5 -4.95 5.43 -16.00
CA PRO A 5 -4.36 5.68 -14.70
C PRO A 5 -5.17 5.00 -13.58
N TRP A 6 -4.53 4.79 -12.44
CA TRP A 6 -5.28 4.57 -11.21
C TRP A 6 -5.61 5.93 -10.61
N GLU A 7 -6.89 6.25 -10.49
CA GLU A 7 -7.39 7.44 -9.82
C GLU A 7 -7.79 7.10 -8.39
N LEU A 8 -7.71 8.09 -7.48
CA LEU A 8 -8.01 7.89 -6.06
C LEU A 8 -7.25 6.69 -5.48
N ALA A 9 -6.02 6.49 -5.96
CA ALA A 9 -5.19 5.37 -5.60
C ALA A 9 -4.80 5.47 -4.12
N ALA A 10 -4.92 4.34 -3.42
CA ALA A 10 -4.47 4.19 -2.06
C ALA A 10 -3.81 2.82 -1.88
N MET A 11 -2.79 2.77 -1.02
CA MET A 11 -2.14 1.53 -0.64
C MET A 11 -2.32 1.27 0.84
N ARG A 12 -2.80 0.07 1.19
CA ARG A 12 -2.94 -0.40 2.57
C ARG A 12 -1.90 -1.45 2.90
N VAL A 13 -1.31 -1.34 4.09
CA VAL A 13 -0.46 -2.36 4.71
C VAL A 13 -1.28 -3.07 5.78
N HIS A 14 -1.29 -4.39 5.83
CA HIS A 14 -2.04 -5.12 6.86
C HIS A 14 -1.27 -6.35 7.33
N ALA A 15 -1.63 -6.88 8.48
CA ALA A 15 -1.17 -8.20 8.91
C ALA A 15 -2.19 -9.27 8.49
N PRO A 16 -1.84 -10.23 7.62
CA PRO A 16 -2.74 -11.32 7.23
C PRO A 16 -3.29 -12.12 8.42
N GLU A 17 -2.51 -12.23 9.50
CA GLU A 17 -2.92 -12.90 10.75
C GLU A 17 -3.85 -12.05 11.66
N GLY A 18 -4.15 -10.81 11.28
CA GLY A 18 -5.07 -9.92 11.99
C GLY A 18 -4.45 -9.02 13.07
N SER A 19 -3.13 -9.07 13.24
CA SER A 19 -2.40 -8.14 14.13
C SER A 19 -2.57 -6.68 13.68
N LYS A 20 -2.48 -5.73 14.61
CA LYS A 20 -2.44 -4.31 14.25
C LYS A 20 -1.08 -3.94 13.67
N VAL A 21 -1.12 -3.18 12.57
CA VAL A 21 0.03 -2.52 11.94
C VAL A 21 -0.36 -1.07 11.71
N GLY A 22 0.55 -0.15 12.02
CA GLY A 22 0.35 1.28 11.78
C GLY A 22 1.52 1.85 10.97
N ILE A 23 1.24 2.87 10.17
CA ILE A 23 2.25 3.66 9.47
C ILE A 23 2.55 4.88 10.33
N THR A 24 3.83 5.13 10.58
CA THR A 24 4.30 6.29 11.36
C THR A 24 5.05 7.30 10.52
N ALA A 25 5.58 6.90 9.37
CA ALA A 25 6.16 7.80 8.38
C ALA A 25 6.11 7.21 6.97
N VAL A 26 6.05 8.10 5.96
CA VAL A 26 6.12 7.77 4.54
C VAL A 26 7.09 8.74 3.85
N SER A 27 7.96 8.22 2.99
CA SER A 27 8.86 9.01 2.14
C SER A 27 8.82 8.49 0.69
N PRO A 28 8.67 9.36 -0.33
CA PRO A 28 8.37 10.79 -0.26
C PRO A 28 7.05 11.08 0.47
N SER A 29 6.86 12.35 0.88
CA SER A 29 5.72 12.74 1.72
C SER A 29 4.39 12.47 1.01
N HIS A 30 3.57 11.61 1.63
CA HIS A 30 2.18 11.34 1.24
C HIS A 30 1.28 11.46 2.46
N LEU A 31 0.01 11.77 2.23
CA LEU A 31 -1.00 11.63 3.27
C LEU A 31 -1.14 10.15 3.62
N PHE A 32 -1.12 9.84 4.91
CA PHE A 32 -1.41 8.50 5.42
C PHE A 32 -2.28 8.60 6.68
N LEU A 33 -3.09 7.56 6.93
CA LEU A 33 -3.92 7.44 8.12
C LEU A 33 -3.97 5.98 8.55
N GLY A 34 -3.51 5.70 9.77
CA GLY A 34 -3.46 4.34 10.28
C GLY A 34 -2.55 3.47 9.42
N ASP A 35 -3.14 2.55 8.67
CA ASP A 35 -2.47 1.54 7.85
C ASP A 35 -2.54 1.81 6.34
N GLU A 36 -3.05 2.98 5.95
CA GLU A 36 -3.34 3.34 4.56
C GLU A 36 -2.63 4.63 4.12
N ILE A 37 -2.13 4.64 2.87
CA ILE A 37 -1.42 5.74 2.22
C ILE A 37 -2.23 6.17 1.00
N PHE A 38 -2.44 7.47 0.84
CA PHE A 38 -3.11 8.05 -0.33
C PHE A 38 -2.07 8.44 -1.38
N LEU A 39 -2.17 7.82 -2.56
CA LEU A 39 -1.23 7.98 -3.68
C LEU A 39 -1.76 8.92 -4.77
N ASP A 40 -2.99 9.42 -4.62
CA ASP A 40 -3.68 10.28 -5.59
C ASP A 40 -3.83 9.58 -6.95
N THR A 41 -3.23 10.10 -8.02
CA THR A 41 -3.34 9.55 -9.36
C THR A 41 -2.02 8.94 -9.77
N MET A 42 -2.03 7.65 -10.09
CA MET A 42 -0.86 6.93 -10.60
C MET A 42 -1.00 6.75 -12.12
N PRO A 43 -0.18 7.45 -12.94
CA PRO A 43 -0.24 7.32 -14.39
C PRO A 43 0.04 5.89 -14.86
N ALA A 44 -0.60 5.49 -15.95
CA ALA A 44 -0.31 4.21 -16.60
C ALA A 44 1.17 4.09 -16.98
N GLY A 45 1.75 2.91 -16.74
CA GLY A 45 3.17 2.65 -17.01
C GLY A 45 4.16 3.36 -16.08
N SER A 46 3.69 4.06 -15.04
CA SER A 46 4.55 4.70 -14.05
C SER A 46 5.05 3.71 -12.99
N SER A 47 6.06 4.13 -12.24
CA SER A 47 6.56 3.42 -11.07
C SER A 47 6.74 4.41 -9.92
N MET A 48 6.38 3.99 -8.72
CA MET A 48 6.47 4.79 -7.51
C MET A 48 7.25 4.01 -6.46
N PHE A 49 8.19 4.69 -5.79
CA PHE A 49 9.00 4.10 -4.73
C PHE A 49 8.64 4.78 -3.41
N LEU A 50 8.23 3.98 -2.42
CA LEU A 50 7.83 4.43 -1.09
C LEU A 50 8.69 3.74 -0.04
N SER A 51 9.18 4.52 0.92
CA SER A 51 9.79 4.04 2.16
C SER A 51 8.80 4.27 3.29
N LEU A 52 8.48 3.22 4.03
CA LEU A 52 7.52 3.26 5.14
C LEU A 52 8.22 2.97 6.45
N THR A 53 7.89 3.74 7.49
CA THR A 53 8.17 3.34 8.87
C THR A 53 6.88 2.79 9.44
N LEU A 54 6.94 1.56 9.95
CA LEU A 54 5.79 0.81 10.46
C LEU A 54 5.94 0.59 11.97
N GLU A 55 4.82 0.61 12.68
CA GLU A 55 4.71 0.21 14.08
C GLU A 55 3.84 -1.05 14.24
N GLY A 56 4.06 -1.77 15.33
CA GLY A 56 3.37 -3.02 15.64
C GLY A 56 4.33 -4.20 15.77
N SER A 57 3.76 -5.40 15.76
CA SER A 57 4.51 -6.66 15.83
C SER A 57 3.80 -7.78 15.08
N PRO A 58 3.54 -7.61 13.76
CA PRO A 58 2.97 -8.69 12.97
C PRO A 58 4.00 -9.81 12.78
N SER A 59 3.53 -11.00 12.38
CA SER A 59 4.38 -12.06 11.84
C SER A 59 4.63 -11.89 10.35
N SER A 60 3.71 -11.24 9.63
CA SER A 60 3.83 -10.99 8.19
C SER A 60 3.08 -9.72 7.76
N LEU A 61 3.47 -9.15 6.63
CA LEU A 61 2.83 -7.98 6.03
C LEU A 61 2.21 -8.34 4.67
N GLY A 62 0.93 -8.02 4.52
CA GLY A 62 0.23 -7.95 3.25
C GLY A 62 0.08 -6.52 2.77
N PHE A 63 -0.06 -6.36 1.45
CA PHE A 63 -0.29 -5.07 0.82
C PHE A 63 -1.50 -5.15 -0.09
N GLN A 64 -2.21 -4.03 -0.25
CA GLN A 64 -3.28 -3.89 -1.22
C GLN A 64 -3.17 -2.52 -1.85
N LEU A 65 -3.19 -2.45 -3.18
CA LEU A 65 -3.45 -1.23 -3.93
C LEU A 65 -4.93 -1.20 -4.32
N SER A 66 -5.62 -0.09 -4.10
CA SER A 66 -7.00 0.10 -4.51
C SER A 66 -7.21 1.48 -5.11
N GLY A 67 -8.22 1.63 -5.95
CA GLY A 67 -8.57 2.89 -6.58
C GLY A 67 -9.61 2.68 -7.67
N LEU A 68 -9.74 3.66 -8.56
CA LEU A 68 -10.53 3.58 -9.76
C LEU A 68 -9.62 3.36 -10.97
N VAL A 69 -10.00 2.47 -11.87
CA VAL A 69 -9.38 2.32 -13.20
C VAL A 69 -10.51 2.41 -14.21
N ASP A 70 -10.46 3.38 -15.13
CA ASP A 70 -11.56 3.68 -16.06
C ASP A 70 -12.91 3.91 -15.34
N GLY A 71 -12.85 4.64 -14.21
CA GLY A 71 -14.02 4.91 -13.35
C GLY A 71 -14.58 3.68 -12.61
N GLN A 72 -14.00 2.49 -12.78
CA GLN A 72 -14.42 1.27 -12.08
C GLN A 72 -13.55 0.99 -10.86
N PRO A 73 -14.15 0.61 -9.70
CA PRO A 73 -13.38 0.26 -8.52
C PRO A 73 -12.59 -1.03 -8.74
N LEU A 74 -11.29 -0.97 -8.47
CA LEU A 74 -10.38 -2.09 -8.60
C LEU A 74 -9.47 -2.19 -7.37
N ALA A 75 -9.07 -3.42 -7.04
CA ALA A 75 -8.04 -3.70 -6.05
C ALA A 75 -7.05 -4.73 -6.60
N ALA A 76 -5.77 -4.51 -6.33
CA ALA A 76 -4.67 -5.41 -6.65
C ALA A 76 -3.96 -5.80 -5.35
N VAL A 77 -3.76 -7.10 -5.16
CA VAL A 77 -3.11 -7.68 -3.98
C VAL A 77 -1.92 -8.51 -4.46
N PRO A 78 -0.70 -8.28 -3.96
CA PRO A 78 0.43 -9.15 -4.24
C PRO A 78 0.12 -10.59 -3.81
N ASN A 79 0.57 -11.56 -4.58
CA ASN A 79 0.31 -12.98 -4.29
C ASN A 79 1.16 -13.56 -3.14
N ARG A 80 1.97 -12.74 -2.48
CA ARG A 80 2.84 -13.11 -1.36
C ARG A 80 2.87 -12.01 -0.32
N ALA A 81 2.79 -12.41 0.95
CA ALA A 81 3.11 -11.57 2.08
C ALA A 81 4.63 -11.48 2.27
N LEU A 82 5.08 -10.43 2.95
CA LEU A 82 6.46 -10.29 3.42
C LEU A 82 6.56 -10.82 4.85
N ASP A 83 7.56 -11.64 5.13
CA ASP A 83 7.83 -12.06 6.50
C ASP A 83 8.34 -10.87 7.32
N TRP A 84 7.76 -10.66 8.51
CA TRP A 84 8.22 -9.63 9.44
C TRP A 84 9.38 -10.18 10.26
N ASP A 85 10.60 -10.10 9.72
CA ASP A 85 11.80 -10.39 10.50
C ASP A 85 12.23 -9.14 11.28
N LYS A 86 12.42 -9.28 12.59
CA LYS A 86 12.89 -8.19 13.48
C LYS A 86 14.40 -7.98 13.39
N SER A 87 15.09 -8.56 12.42
CA SER A 87 16.53 -8.40 12.21
C SER A 87 16.86 -7.06 11.55
N GLY A 88 16.67 -5.98 12.32
CA GLY A 88 17.26 -4.66 12.11
C GLY A 88 18.12 -4.27 13.30
#